data_AF-A0A3C1HFA3-F1
#
_entry.id   AF-A0A3C1HFA3-F1
#
_cell.length_a   1.000
_cell.length_b   1.000
_cell.length_c   1.000
_cell.angle_alpha   90.00
_cell.angle_beta   90.00
_cell.angle_gamma   90.00
#
_symmetry.space_group_name_H-M   'P 1'
#
loop_
_entity.id
_entity.type
_entity.pdbx_description
1 polymer ?
#
loop_
_entity_poly.entity_id
_entity_poly.type
_entity_poly.pdbx_seq_one_letter_code
_entity_poly.pdbx_strand_id
1 'polypeptide(L)'
;MTKLIVQGEMGGEFELATGKHRIGRSPHSHIQINHPSVSQIHCELSVDPLAVIVSDLGSTNGTFIDGQPITKAELMNGQVLHVGHVAVILQRDIYDVVVPDLPEAVPDRATELADGTPCCFHHETLAAQMRCMTCSRLFCGACVQGIGVVGGRRHYLCPVCHNHCAPYEWEGRNGGRRWLGGLVTSIKKMTVRFLKPPRAEERPGRRG
;
A
#
# COMPACT_ATOMS: atom_id res chain seq x y z
N MET A 1 5.17 -21.79 -18.72
CA MET A 1 6.47 -22.07 -19.38
C MET A 1 6.85 -20.88 -20.24
N THR A 2 8.14 -20.62 -20.44
CA THR A 2 8.63 -19.52 -21.29
C THR A 2 9.22 -20.08 -22.58
N LYS A 3 8.71 -19.63 -23.71
CA LYS A 3 9.09 -20.08 -25.05
C LYS A 3 9.43 -18.88 -25.93
N LEU A 4 10.35 -19.11 -26.86
CA LEU A 4 10.70 -18.18 -27.92
C LEU A 4 10.33 -18.79 -29.27
N ILE A 5 9.51 -18.10 -30.06
CA ILE A 5 8.97 -18.60 -31.32
C ILE A 5 9.58 -17.80 -32.46
N VAL A 6 10.39 -18.46 -33.28
CA VAL A 6 10.95 -17.85 -34.50
C VAL A 6 9.91 -17.91 -35.61
N GLN A 7 9.62 -16.77 -36.23
CA GLN A 7 8.63 -16.66 -37.31
C GLN A 7 9.28 -16.93 -38.69
N GLY A 8 8.48 -17.43 -39.64
CA GLY A 8 8.88 -17.64 -41.03
C GLY A 8 9.29 -19.08 -41.37
N GLU A 9 9.91 -19.26 -42.55
CA GLU A 9 10.25 -20.58 -43.12
C GLU A 9 11.28 -21.37 -42.30
N MET A 10 12.06 -20.68 -41.47
CA MET A 10 13.00 -21.29 -40.51
C MET A 10 12.39 -21.45 -39.11
N GLY A 11 11.06 -21.53 -39.05
CA GLY A 11 10.30 -21.53 -37.80
C GLY A 11 10.77 -22.59 -36.80
N GLY A 12 10.73 -22.24 -35.53
CA GLY A 12 11.13 -23.11 -34.44
C GLY A 12 10.71 -22.55 -33.09
N GLU A 13 10.39 -23.44 -32.16
CA GLU A 13 10.11 -23.11 -30.76
C GLU A 13 11.30 -23.49 -29.90
N PHE A 14 11.76 -22.55 -29.07
CA PHE A 14 12.85 -22.77 -28.12
C PHE A 14 12.33 -22.58 -26.70
N GLU A 15 12.47 -23.59 -25.86
CA GLU A 15 12.17 -23.47 -24.44
C GLU A 15 13.27 -22.68 -23.72
N LEU A 16 12.87 -21.71 -22.92
CA LEU A 16 13.77 -20.84 -22.18
C LEU A 16 13.71 -21.15 -20.68
N ALA A 17 14.81 -21.66 -20.15
CA ALA A 17 15.03 -21.76 -18.71
C ALA A 17 15.47 -20.40 -18.11
N THR A 18 15.37 -20.23 -16.80
CA THR A 18 15.96 -19.08 -16.11
C THR A 18 17.47 -18.99 -16.38
N GLY A 19 17.96 -17.81 -16.71
CA GLY A 19 19.37 -17.57 -17.03
C GLY A 19 19.58 -16.85 -18.36
N LYS A 20 20.79 -16.96 -18.90
CA LYS A 20 21.23 -16.24 -20.10
C LYS A 20 21.20 -17.11 -21.35
N HIS A 21 20.50 -16.65 -22.38
CA HIS A 21 20.36 -17.31 -23.68
C HIS A 21 20.92 -16.45 -24.79
N ARG A 22 22.00 -16.91 -25.44
CA ARG A 22 22.57 -16.20 -26.59
C ARG A 22 21.85 -16.58 -27.87
N ILE A 23 21.45 -15.57 -28.64
CA ILE A 23 20.84 -15.71 -29.96
C ILE A 23 21.86 -15.28 -31.01
N GLY A 24 22.00 -16.07 -32.06
CA GLY A 24 22.91 -15.75 -33.15
C GLY A 24 22.90 -16.79 -34.25
N ARG A 25 23.64 -16.52 -35.33
CA ARG A 25 23.78 -17.44 -36.46
C ARG A 25 24.75 -18.58 -36.18
N SER A 26 25.66 -18.39 -35.22
CA SER A 26 26.65 -19.39 -34.85
C SER A 26 25.98 -20.64 -34.28
N PRO A 27 26.45 -21.85 -34.62
CA PRO A 27 26.00 -23.09 -33.98
C PRO A 27 26.36 -23.17 -32.48
N HIS A 28 27.22 -22.26 -31.99
CA HIS A 28 27.54 -22.14 -30.57
C HIS A 28 26.57 -21.25 -29.78
N SER A 29 25.56 -20.67 -30.46
CA SER A 29 24.50 -19.91 -29.79
C SER A 29 23.52 -20.87 -29.14
N HIS A 30 22.95 -20.49 -27.98
CA HIS A 30 21.90 -21.31 -27.35
C HIS A 30 20.67 -21.39 -28.26
N ILE A 31 20.38 -20.31 -28.99
CA ILE A 31 19.32 -20.23 -29.99
C ILE A 31 19.96 -19.87 -31.31
N GLN A 32 20.09 -20.87 -32.18
CA GLN A 32 20.66 -20.69 -33.51
C GLN A 32 19.59 -20.23 -34.49
N ILE A 33 19.81 -19.07 -35.09
CA ILE A 33 18.97 -18.55 -36.19
C ILE A 33 19.85 -18.46 -37.44
N ASN A 34 19.72 -19.42 -38.35
CA ASN A 34 20.56 -19.52 -39.53
C ASN A 34 20.12 -18.56 -40.65
N HIS A 35 20.20 -17.26 -40.40
CA HIS A 35 19.83 -16.22 -41.37
C HIS A 35 21.01 -15.29 -41.68
N PRO A 36 21.23 -14.88 -42.95
CA PRO A 36 22.34 -13.99 -43.32
C PRO A 36 22.31 -12.64 -42.60
N SER A 37 21.13 -12.13 -42.23
CA SER A 37 21.02 -10.86 -41.48
C SER A 37 21.37 -10.97 -40.00
N VAL A 38 21.61 -12.17 -39.47
CA VAL A 38 21.87 -12.39 -38.05
C VAL A 38 23.38 -12.55 -37.84
N SER A 39 23.95 -11.71 -36.98
CA SER A 39 25.36 -11.81 -36.55
C SER A 39 25.66 -13.14 -35.85
N GLN A 40 26.94 -13.52 -35.78
CA GLN A 40 27.36 -14.79 -35.17
C GLN A 40 26.88 -14.93 -33.73
N ILE A 41 27.05 -13.88 -32.94
CA ILE A 41 26.43 -13.64 -31.64
C ILE A 41 25.74 -12.28 -31.77
N HIS A 42 24.41 -12.25 -31.72
CA HIS A 42 23.62 -11.06 -32.07
C HIS A 42 23.11 -10.36 -30.82
N CYS A 43 22.40 -11.08 -29.97
CA CYS A 43 21.84 -10.57 -28.72
C CYS A 43 21.82 -11.67 -27.64
N GLU A 44 21.61 -11.25 -26.40
CA GLU A 44 21.43 -12.13 -25.25
C GLU A 44 20.07 -11.84 -24.59
N LEU A 45 19.32 -12.91 -24.30
CA LEU A 45 18.16 -12.88 -23.43
C LEU A 45 18.59 -13.22 -22.00
N SER A 46 18.27 -12.38 -21.04
CA SER A 46 18.31 -12.71 -19.62
C SER A 46 16.89 -12.99 -19.16
N VAL A 47 16.60 -14.24 -18.86
CA VAL A 47 15.28 -14.74 -18.46
C VAL A 47 15.26 -14.92 -16.95
N ASP A 48 14.33 -14.24 -16.28
CA ASP A 48 14.07 -14.39 -14.85
C ASP A 48 12.57 -14.62 -14.58
N PRO A 49 12.16 -14.98 -13.35
CA PRO A 49 10.76 -15.26 -13.03
C PRO A 49 9.80 -14.08 -13.19
N LEU A 50 10.29 -12.85 -13.31
CA LEU A 50 9.47 -11.64 -13.43
C LEU A 50 9.49 -11.03 -14.83
N ALA A 51 10.65 -11.05 -15.50
CA ALA A 51 10.92 -10.34 -16.73
C ALA A 51 11.80 -11.13 -17.70
N VAL A 52 11.85 -10.68 -18.95
CA VAL A 52 12.82 -11.12 -19.96
C VAL A 52 13.51 -9.89 -20.51
N ILE A 53 14.82 -9.78 -20.32
CA ILE A 53 15.61 -8.64 -20.78
C ILE A 53 16.42 -9.04 -22.00
N VAL A 54 16.26 -8.30 -23.10
CA VAL A 54 17.07 -8.43 -24.32
C VAL A 54 18.23 -7.45 -24.24
N SER A 55 19.44 -7.89 -24.60
CA SER A 55 20.61 -7.02 -24.77
C SER A 55 21.24 -7.28 -26.13
N ASP A 56 21.36 -6.25 -26.96
CA ASP A 56 22.11 -6.31 -28.22
C ASP A 56 23.61 -6.38 -27.93
N LEU A 57 24.34 -7.25 -28.63
CA LEU A 57 25.77 -7.50 -28.41
C LEU A 57 26.65 -6.89 -29.51
N GLY A 58 26.22 -5.77 -30.09
CA GLY A 58 26.91 -5.10 -31.20
C GLY A 58 26.60 -5.76 -32.54
N SER A 59 25.33 -6.08 -32.77
CA SER A 59 24.90 -6.72 -34.01
C SER A 59 25.03 -5.79 -35.21
N THR A 60 25.18 -6.37 -36.40
CA THR A 60 25.38 -5.60 -37.64
C THR A 60 24.12 -4.89 -38.11
N ASN A 61 22.97 -5.55 -37.97
CA ASN A 61 21.68 -5.03 -38.46
C ASN A 61 20.81 -4.46 -37.34
N GLY A 62 21.26 -4.54 -36.08
CA GLY A 62 20.52 -4.08 -34.92
C GLY A 62 19.49 -5.09 -34.41
N THR A 63 19.08 -4.86 -33.17
CA THR A 63 17.96 -5.55 -32.50
C THR A 63 16.82 -4.55 -32.29
N PHE A 64 15.58 -4.97 -32.56
CA PHE A 64 14.40 -4.09 -32.43
C PHE A 64 13.26 -4.79 -31.69
N ILE A 65 12.49 -4.05 -30.89
CA ILE A 65 11.23 -4.52 -30.29
C ILE A 65 10.10 -3.67 -30.87
N ASP A 66 9.12 -4.30 -31.50
CA ASP A 66 7.98 -3.64 -32.17
C ASP A 66 8.42 -2.47 -33.10
N GLY A 67 9.56 -2.66 -33.77
CA GLY A 67 10.15 -1.68 -34.70
C GLY A 67 11.05 -0.60 -34.06
N GLN A 68 11.18 -0.57 -32.73
CA GLN A 68 12.07 0.38 -32.05
C GLN A 68 13.45 -0.24 -31.79
N PRO A 69 14.57 0.41 -32.16
CA PRO A 69 15.91 -0.12 -31.92
C PRO A 69 16.24 -0.11 -30.43
N ILE A 70 16.85 -1.18 -29.95
CA ILE A 70 17.24 -1.33 -28.54
C ILE A 70 18.70 -1.72 -28.40
N THR A 71 19.35 -1.23 -27.35
CA THR A 71 20.62 -1.77 -26.85
C THR A 71 20.38 -2.71 -25.68
N LYS A 72 19.42 -2.37 -24.82
CA LYS A 72 18.92 -3.20 -23.73
C LYS A 72 17.48 -2.80 -23.40
N ALA A 73 16.56 -3.76 -23.37
CA ALA A 73 15.15 -3.51 -23.08
C ALA A 73 14.45 -4.76 -22.53
N GLU A 74 13.35 -4.56 -21.83
CA GLU A 74 12.44 -5.65 -21.47
C GLU A 74 11.60 -6.07 -22.68
N LEU A 75 11.47 -7.37 -22.90
CA LEU A 75 10.60 -7.97 -23.91
C LEU A 75 9.38 -8.55 -23.21
N MET A 76 8.22 -7.95 -23.47
CA MET A 76 6.96 -8.40 -22.90
C MET A 76 6.39 -9.58 -23.71
N ASN A 77 5.52 -10.35 -23.06
CA ASN A 77 4.81 -11.45 -23.71
C ASN A 77 4.01 -10.94 -24.91
N GLY A 78 4.13 -11.62 -26.05
CA GLY A 78 3.45 -11.28 -27.29
C GLY A 78 4.11 -10.18 -28.13
N GLN A 79 5.14 -9.49 -27.63
CA GLN A 79 5.87 -8.50 -28.43
C GLN A 79 6.77 -9.17 -29.47
N VAL A 80 7.01 -8.45 -30.58
CA VAL A 80 7.85 -8.93 -31.68
C VAL A 80 9.26 -8.38 -31.52
N LEU A 81 10.19 -9.28 -31.22
CA LEU A 81 11.62 -9.04 -31.26
C LEU A 81 12.16 -9.31 -32.67
N HIS A 82 12.71 -8.30 -33.32
CA HIS A 82 13.47 -8.45 -34.56
C HIS A 82 14.96 -8.62 -34.26
N VAL A 83 15.52 -9.74 -34.71
CA VAL A 83 16.95 -10.06 -34.68
C VAL A 83 17.45 -9.95 -36.12
N GLY A 84 18.00 -8.81 -36.50
CA GLY A 84 18.15 -8.44 -37.91
C GLY A 84 16.80 -8.43 -38.63
N HIS A 85 16.65 -9.22 -39.69
CA HIS A 85 15.39 -9.35 -40.46
C HIS A 85 14.48 -10.49 -40.00
N VAL A 86 14.87 -11.22 -38.93
CA VAL A 86 14.07 -12.35 -38.44
C VAL A 86 13.20 -11.88 -37.27
N ALA A 87 11.90 -12.11 -37.38
CA ALA A 87 10.94 -11.83 -36.32
C ALA A 87 10.84 -13.01 -35.34
N VAL A 88 10.81 -12.70 -34.06
CA VAL A 88 10.77 -13.66 -32.96
C VAL A 88 9.76 -13.18 -31.92
N ILE A 89 8.92 -14.06 -31.43
CA ILE A 89 7.87 -13.72 -30.46
C ILE A 89 8.16 -14.43 -29.14
N LEU A 90 8.07 -13.69 -28.04
CA LEU A 90 8.10 -14.28 -26.71
C LEU A 90 6.69 -14.78 -26.34
N GLN A 91 6.58 -16.07 -26.02
CA GLN A 91 5.39 -16.65 -25.41
C GLN A 91 5.71 -17.07 -23.98
N ARG A 92 5.07 -16.43 -23.02
CA ARG A 92 5.22 -16.68 -21.60
C ARG A 92 3.85 -16.83 -20.97
N ASP A 93 3.67 -17.91 -20.21
CA ASP A 93 2.53 -18.01 -19.31
C ASP A 93 2.77 -17.06 -18.13
N ILE A 94 2.24 -15.84 -18.22
CA ILE A 94 2.22 -14.92 -17.08
C ILE A 94 1.06 -15.38 -16.21
N TYR A 95 1.35 -15.91 -15.02
CA TYR A 95 0.31 -16.07 -14.01
C TYR A 95 0.00 -14.66 -13.52
N ASP A 96 -1.18 -14.14 -13.86
CA ASP A 96 -1.70 -12.97 -13.17
C ASP A 96 -1.84 -13.37 -11.71
N VAL A 97 -0.97 -12.84 -10.85
CA VAL A 97 -1.25 -12.81 -9.42
C VAL A 97 -2.38 -11.81 -9.26
N VAL A 98 -3.60 -12.27 -9.54
CA VAL A 98 -4.80 -11.59 -9.11
C VAL A 98 -4.75 -11.69 -7.59
N VAL A 99 -4.27 -10.63 -6.95
CA VAL A 99 -4.63 -10.40 -5.55
C VAL A 99 -6.14 -10.21 -5.61
N PRO A 100 -6.95 -11.17 -5.12
CA PRO A 100 -8.39 -10.93 -5.06
C PRO A 100 -8.58 -9.61 -4.33
N ASP A 101 -9.45 -8.74 -4.84
CA ASP A 101 -9.89 -7.57 -4.10
C ASP A 101 -10.39 -8.09 -2.75
N LEU A 102 -9.52 -8.01 -1.74
CA LEU A 102 -9.93 -8.25 -0.38
C LEU A 102 -11.01 -7.20 -0.16
N PRO A 103 -12.24 -7.60 0.22
CA PRO A 103 -13.28 -6.62 0.47
C PRO A 103 -12.68 -5.54 1.36
N GLU A 104 -12.84 -4.26 0.96
CA GLU A 104 -12.41 -3.11 1.76
C GLU A 104 -12.70 -3.45 3.21
N ALA A 105 -11.63 -3.46 4.03
CA ALA A 105 -11.70 -3.97 5.38
C ALA A 105 -12.98 -3.48 6.04
N VAL A 106 -13.95 -4.39 6.22
CA VAL A 106 -15.20 -4.05 6.91
C VAL A 106 -14.72 -3.49 8.24
N PRO A 107 -15.05 -2.22 8.59
CA PRO A 107 -14.60 -1.67 9.85
C PRO A 107 -15.03 -2.65 10.93
N ASP A 108 -14.05 -3.15 11.68
CA ASP A 108 -14.16 -4.34 12.57
C ASP A 108 -15.25 -4.19 13.66
N ARG A 109 -15.91 -3.04 13.72
CA ARG A 109 -17.29 -2.87 14.16
C ARG A 109 -17.80 -1.48 13.82
N ALA A 110 -19.13 -1.33 13.77
CA ALA A 110 -19.80 -0.04 13.70
C ALA A 110 -19.22 0.91 14.76
N THR A 111 -18.64 2.02 14.30
CA THR A 111 -17.82 2.91 15.13
C THR A 111 -18.62 4.09 15.68
N GLU A 112 -19.90 4.18 15.34
CA GLU A 112 -20.80 5.29 15.64
C GLU A 112 -22.18 4.77 16.10
N LEU A 113 -22.77 5.44 17.08
CA LEU A 113 -24.16 5.29 17.49
C LEU A 113 -25.09 5.82 16.39
N ALA A 114 -26.40 5.61 16.54
CA ALA A 114 -27.40 6.06 15.56
C ALA A 114 -27.38 7.58 15.27
N ASP A 115 -26.81 8.39 16.18
CA ASP A 115 -26.66 9.84 16.06
C ASP A 115 -25.29 10.27 15.49
N GLY A 116 -24.45 9.32 15.08
CA GLY A 116 -23.08 9.56 14.60
C GLY A 116 -22.04 9.66 15.72
N THR A 117 -22.43 9.60 16.99
CA THR A 117 -21.49 9.69 18.11
C THR A 117 -20.60 8.44 18.16
N PRO A 118 -19.27 8.55 18.25
CA PRO A 118 -18.41 7.39 18.29
C PRO A 118 -18.71 6.49 19.48
N CYS A 119 -18.77 5.16 19.26
CA CYS A 119 -19.06 4.19 20.31
C CYS A 119 -17.79 3.62 20.96
N CYS A 120 -17.94 3.02 22.14
CA CYS A 120 -16.87 2.40 22.90
C CYS A 120 -16.29 1.16 22.21
N PHE A 121 -14.98 0.93 22.38
CA PHE A 121 -14.25 -0.22 21.83
C PHE A 121 -14.88 -1.58 22.16
N HIS A 122 -15.43 -1.72 23.37
CA HIS A 122 -16.05 -2.95 23.86
C HIS A 122 -17.58 -2.91 23.88
N HIS A 123 -18.19 -1.74 23.71
CA HIS A 123 -19.63 -1.56 23.88
C HIS A 123 -20.18 -0.68 22.75
N GLU A 124 -20.73 -1.33 21.74
CA GLU A 124 -21.27 -0.68 20.53
C GLU A 124 -22.47 0.24 20.83
N THR A 125 -23.10 0.09 21.99
CA THR A 125 -24.25 0.89 22.44
C THR A 125 -23.89 2.05 23.36
N LEU A 126 -22.62 2.18 23.77
CA LEU A 126 -22.18 3.24 24.69
C LEU A 126 -21.30 4.26 23.98
N ALA A 127 -21.60 5.54 24.19
CA ALA A 127 -20.79 6.64 23.67
C ALA A 127 -19.36 6.58 24.23
N ALA A 128 -18.39 6.84 23.36
CA ALA A 128 -17.01 7.01 23.74
C ALA A 128 -16.83 8.31 24.54
N GLN A 129 -16.18 8.19 25.69
CA GLN A 129 -15.84 9.31 26.58
C GLN A 129 -14.33 9.43 26.78
N MET A 130 -13.57 8.42 26.38
CA MET A 130 -12.13 8.32 26.58
C MET A 130 -11.44 7.90 25.27
N ARG A 131 -10.25 8.44 25.02
CA ARG A 131 -9.39 8.06 23.90
C ARG A 131 -8.01 7.66 24.40
N CYS A 132 -7.50 6.54 23.92
CA CYS A 132 -6.12 6.14 24.17
C CYS A 132 -5.15 6.98 23.33
N MET A 133 -4.10 7.51 23.95
CA MET A 133 -3.10 8.35 23.26
C MET A 133 -2.08 7.53 22.44
N THR A 134 -2.11 6.19 22.54
CA THR A 134 -1.17 5.30 21.84
C THR A 134 -1.85 4.55 20.72
N CYS A 135 -2.88 3.77 21.02
CA CYS A 135 -3.58 2.98 20.00
C CYS A 135 -4.76 3.70 19.34
N SER A 136 -5.06 4.95 19.74
CA SER A 136 -6.18 5.77 19.25
C SER A 136 -7.59 5.21 19.43
N ARG A 137 -7.76 4.01 20.02
CA ARG A 137 -9.08 3.43 20.32
C ARG A 137 -9.87 4.29 21.31
N LEU A 138 -11.19 4.23 21.16
CA LEU A 138 -12.17 4.98 21.93
C LEU A 138 -12.88 4.08 22.94
N PHE A 139 -13.19 4.56 24.13
CA PHE A 139 -13.78 3.76 25.22
C PHE A 139 -14.83 4.56 26.00
N CYS A 140 -15.83 3.90 26.59
CA CYS A 140 -16.71 4.51 27.59
C CYS A 140 -15.98 4.65 28.94
N GLY A 141 -16.48 5.52 29.82
CA GLY A 141 -15.89 5.73 31.15
C GLY A 141 -15.82 4.47 32.03
N ALA A 142 -16.70 3.49 31.81
CA ALA A 142 -16.69 2.23 32.56
C ALA A 142 -15.55 1.28 32.14
N CYS A 143 -15.11 1.33 30.87
CA CYS A 143 -14.01 0.50 30.37
C CYS A 143 -12.63 1.00 30.81
N VAL A 144 -12.54 2.24 31.29
CA VAL A 144 -11.29 2.90 31.64
C VAL A 144 -11.35 3.28 33.12
N GLN A 145 -10.86 2.40 33.99
CA GLN A 145 -10.80 2.65 35.42
C GLN A 145 -9.60 3.54 35.77
N GLY A 146 -9.81 4.48 36.71
CA GLY A 146 -8.74 5.34 37.22
C GLY A 146 -7.86 4.58 38.22
N ILE A 147 -6.55 4.56 38.00
CA ILE A 147 -5.59 3.79 38.82
C ILE A 147 -5.02 4.57 40.01
N GLY A 148 -5.27 5.88 40.10
CA GLY A 148 -4.78 6.71 41.19
C GLY A 148 -4.73 8.20 40.85
N VAL A 149 -4.36 9.00 41.85
CA VAL A 149 -4.15 10.45 41.72
C VAL A 149 -2.68 10.74 41.98
N VAL A 150 -1.93 11.19 40.97
CA VAL A 150 -0.53 11.62 41.12
C VAL A 150 -0.49 13.13 40.85
N GLY A 151 0.03 13.91 41.80
CA GLY A 151 0.08 15.37 41.68
C GLY A 151 -1.30 16.03 41.48
N GLY A 152 -2.37 15.43 42.03
CA GLY A 152 -3.74 15.93 41.89
C GLY A 152 -4.45 15.57 40.58
N ARG A 153 -3.81 14.83 39.67
CA ARG A 153 -4.41 14.37 38.39
C ARG A 153 -4.72 12.88 38.43
N ARG A 154 -5.94 12.51 38.01
CA ARG A 154 -6.33 11.10 37.82
C ARG A 154 -5.67 10.54 36.57
N HIS A 155 -5.08 9.35 36.70
CA HIS A 155 -4.51 8.61 35.58
C HIS A 155 -5.45 7.48 35.17
N TYR A 156 -5.64 7.33 33.87
CA TYR A 156 -6.55 6.37 33.25
C TYR A 156 -5.76 5.47 32.31
N LEU A 157 -5.95 4.15 32.39
CA LEU A 157 -5.23 3.18 31.54
C LEU A 157 -6.14 2.55 30.49
N CYS A 158 -5.60 2.38 29.28
CA CYS A 158 -6.25 1.69 28.19
C CYS A 158 -6.35 0.19 28.50
N PRO A 159 -7.53 -0.44 28.40
CA PRO A 159 -7.69 -1.87 28.67
C PRO A 159 -7.06 -2.78 27.59
N VAL A 160 -6.58 -2.20 26.48
CA VAL A 160 -5.99 -2.97 25.36
C VAL A 160 -4.48 -2.90 25.35
N CYS A 161 -3.91 -1.70 25.45
CA CYS A 161 -2.45 -1.49 25.37
C CYS A 161 -1.81 -1.07 26.70
N HIS A 162 -2.61 -0.93 27.77
CA HIS A 162 -2.16 -0.52 29.10
C HIS A 162 -1.51 0.87 29.20
N ASN A 163 -1.58 1.69 28.14
CA ASN A 163 -1.06 3.07 28.14
C ASN A 163 -2.16 4.12 28.43
N HIS A 164 -1.78 5.39 28.58
CA HIS A 164 -2.66 6.46 29.05
C HIS A 164 -3.89 6.74 28.15
N CYS A 165 -5.05 6.85 28.78
CA CYS A 165 -6.29 7.36 28.19
C CYS A 165 -6.57 8.78 28.68
N ALA A 166 -7.08 9.63 27.79
CA ALA A 166 -7.55 10.96 28.13
C ALA A 166 -9.06 11.07 27.84
N PRO A 167 -9.79 11.96 28.52
CA PRO A 167 -11.15 12.32 28.12
C PRO A 167 -11.20 12.72 26.65
N TYR A 168 -12.24 12.27 25.97
CA TYR A 168 -12.48 12.48 24.54
C TYR A 168 -13.80 13.24 24.37
N GLU A 169 -13.72 14.45 23.83
CA GLU A 169 -14.89 15.21 23.40
C GLU A 169 -15.03 15.10 21.87
N TRP A 170 -16.21 14.70 21.42
CA TRP A 170 -16.54 14.59 20.00
C TRP A 170 -17.33 15.82 19.55
N GLU A 171 -16.80 16.54 18.56
CA GLU A 171 -17.53 17.60 17.84
C GLU A 171 -18.11 16.98 16.57
N GLY A 172 -19.43 16.79 16.54
CA GLY A 172 -20.07 15.98 15.51
C GLY A 172 -19.97 16.48 14.06
N ARG A 173 -20.33 15.60 13.12
CA ARG A 173 -20.25 15.84 11.65
C ARG A 173 -21.25 16.89 11.14
N ASN A 174 -22.29 17.22 11.91
CA ASN A 174 -23.22 18.31 11.64
C ASN A 174 -23.06 19.39 12.71
N GLY A 175 -22.49 20.53 12.32
CA GLY A 175 -22.29 21.72 13.14
C GLY A 175 -23.59 22.39 13.61
N GLY A 176 -24.33 21.72 14.49
CA GLY A 176 -25.55 22.24 15.10
C GLY A 176 -25.32 22.54 16.58
N ARG A 177 -24.78 23.71 16.90
CA ARG A 177 -24.90 24.27 18.26
C ARG A 177 -26.39 24.49 18.54
N ARG A 178 -27.03 23.64 19.36
CA ARG A 178 -28.27 24.04 20.06
C ARG A 178 -27.87 24.76 21.33
N TRP A 179 -27.78 26.08 21.17
CA TRP A 179 -27.49 27.05 22.21
C TRP A 179 -28.79 27.70 22.69
N LEU A 180 -29.10 27.56 23.97
CA LEU A 180 -30.10 28.38 24.66
C LEU A 180 -29.35 29.39 25.54
N GLY A 181 -29.09 30.57 24.98
CA GLY A 181 -28.92 31.81 25.72
C GLY A 181 -27.49 32.35 25.90
N GLY A 182 -27.27 33.59 25.43
CA GLY A 182 -26.24 34.49 25.98
C GLY A 182 -25.17 35.06 25.03
N LEU A 183 -25.58 35.95 24.13
CA LEU A 183 -24.79 36.99 23.42
C LEU A 183 -23.45 36.65 22.71
N VAL A 184 -23.43 36.99 21.41
CA VAL A 184 -22.28 36.93 20.50
C VAL A 184 -21.27 38.04 20.82
N THR A 185 -19.98 37.73 20.77
CA THR A 185 -19.00 38.68 20.20
C THR A 185 -17.83 37.96 19.53
N SER A 186 -17.84 38.07 18.20
CA SER A 186 -16.71 38.19 17.27
C SER A 186 -15.63 37.10 17.16
N ILE A 187 -15.44 36.71 15.90
CA ILE A 187 -14.48 35.79 15.31
C ILE A 187 -13.03 36.10 15.78
N LYS A 188 -12.29 35.08 16.25
CA LYS A 188 -10.82 35.04 16.21
C LYS A 188 -10.27 33.62 16.38
N LYS A 189 -9.61 33.15 15.31
CA LYS A 189 -8.52 32.16 15.21
C LYS A 189 -8.60 30.87 16.04
N MET A 190 -8.77 29.78 15.30
CA MET A 190 -8.19 28.44 15.50
C MET A 190 -7.06 28.43 16.54
N THR A 191 -7.37 28.01 17.76
CA THR A 191 -6.39 27.61 18.77
C THR A 191 -7.05 26.60 19.67
N VAL A 192 -6.45 25.41 19.75
CA VAL A 192 -6.77 24.38 20.74
C VAL A 192 -6.55 25.02 22.12
N ARG A 193 -7.64 25.40 22.81
CA ARG A 193 -7.57 25.91 24.18
C ARG A 193 -7.76 24.75 25.14
N PHE A 194 -6.66 24.34 25.76
CA PHE A 194 -6.71 23.57 27.00
C PHE A 194 -7.47 24.40 28.05
N LEU A 195 -8.65 23.95 28.46
CA LEU A 195 -9.37 24.55 29.57
C LEU A 195 -8.56 24.33 30.86
N LYS A 196 -8.25 25.43 31.53
CA LYS A 196 -7.58 25.45 32.84
C LYS A 196 -8.53 24.82 33.86
N PRO A 197 -8.09 23.89 34.72
CA PRO A 197 -8.97 23.27 35.72
C PRO A 197 -9.50 24.32 36.71
N PRO A 198 -10.74 24.15 37.23
CA PRO A 198 -11.34 25.08 38.18
C PRO A 198 -10.51 25.13 39.49
N ARG A 199 -10.45 26.32 40.10
CA ARG A 199 -9.81 26.51 41.41
C ARG A 199 -10.58 25.70 42.46
N ALA A 200 -9.83 24.99 43.30
CA ALA A 200 -10.38 24.29 44.45
C ALA A 200 -11.07 25.29 45.38
N GLU A 201 -12.36 25.07 45.64
CA GLU A 201 -13.07 25.76 46.71
C GLU A 201 -12.60 25.22 48.07
N GLU A 202 -12.16 26.12 48.93
CA GLU A 202 -11.74 25.84 50.30
C GLU A 202 -12.95 25.36 51.12
N ARG A 203 -12.86 24.16 51.70
CA ARG A 203 -13.86 23.67 52.66
C ARG A 203 -13.65 24.32 54.03
N PRO A 204 -14.71 24.77 54.72
CA PRO A 204 -14.59 25.31 56.07
C PRO A 204 -14.26 24.20 57.08
N GLY A 205 -13.34 24.51 57.99
CA GLY A 205 -12.80 23.58 58.97
C GLY A 205 -13.84 23.01 59.93
N ARG A 206 -13.74 21.70 60.19
CA ARG A 206 -14.39 21.06 61.34
C ARG A 206 -13.45 21.16 62.54
N ARG A 207 -13.92 21.88 63.56
CA ARG A 207 -13.51 21.68 64.95
C ARG A 207 -14.17 20.42 65.49
N GLY A 208 -13.46 19.71 66.36
CA GLY A 208 -13.88 18.50 67.06
C GLY A 208 -12.65 17.66 67.35
#